data_AF-A0A1Z3HH29-F1
#
_entry.id   AF-A0A1Z3HH29-F1
#
_cell.length_a   1.000
_cell.length_b   1.000
_cell.length_c   1.000
_cell.angle_alpha   90.00
_cell.angle_beta   90.00
_cell.angle_gamma   90.00
#
_symmetry.space_group_name_H-M   'P 1'
#
loop_
_entity.id
_entity.type
_entity.pdbx_description
1 polymer ?
#
loop_
_entity_poly.entity_id
_entity_poly.type
_entity_poly.pdbx_seq_one_letter_code
_entity_poly.pdbx_strand_id
1 'polypeptide(L)'
;MRYMSGWRRRSNANVSWLDAQERWRYERCRFPQHRHEYLVAHALLRSCLSRYGEQPPQDWRFSTNAYGRPEIQVEQGAPPRRFNLSHTEGLVACAITRAAEVGIDVEHGGQPVRAGDLAAIAVANFAPVELAELARLTGIAWRHRFFDVWTLKEAYIKAQGLGGAENYLGNRP
;
A
#
# COMPACT_ATOMS: atom_id res chain seq x y z
N MET A 1 -8.78 -27.02 7.05
CA MET A 1 -8.27 -25.72 6.56
C MET A 1 -8.18 -24.79 7.77
N ARG A 2 -6.98 -24.59 8.32
CA ARG A 2 -6.80 -23.89 9.61
C ARG A 2 -6.81 -22.37 9.39
N TYR A 3 -7.86 -21.72 9.88
CA TYR A 3 -7.88 -20.27 10.10
C TYR A 3 -6.76 -19.90 11.09
N MET A 4 -5.77 -19.13 10.64
CA MET A 4 -4.79 -18.50 11.53
C MET A 4 -5.39 -17.23 12.13
N SER A 5 -6.30 -17.40 13.08
CA SER A 5 -6.75 -16.36 14.00
C SER A 5 -5.64 -16.07 15.02
N GLY A 6 -4.67 -15.23 14.64
CA GLY A 6 -3.52 -14.92 15.51
C GLY A 6 -3.00 -13.48 15.43
N TRP A 7 -3.62 -12.61 14.64
CA TRP A 7 -3.22 -11.20 14.52
C TRP A 7 -4.02 -10.30 15.48
N ARG A 8 -3.93 -10.55 16.78
CA ARG A 8 -4.32 -9.55 17.79
C ARG A 8 -3.22 -9.41 18.84
N ARG A 9 -2.84 -8.14 19.05
CA ARG A 9 -2.04 -7.58 20.15
C ARG A 9 -0.52 -7.79 20.05
N ARG A 10 0.13 -6.83 19.37
CA ARG A 10 1.34 -6.10 19.82
C ARG A 10 1.60 -4.96 18.82
N SER A 11 0.76 -3.93 18.83
CA SER A 11 1.12 -2.68 18.18
C SER A 11 2.14 -1.97 19.08
N ASN A 12 3.44 -2.21 18.83
CA ASN A 12 4.52 -1.36 19.36
C ASN A 12 4.60 -0.03 18.59
N ALA A 13 3.44 0.50 18.19
CA ALA A 13 3.33 1.71 17.40
C ALA A 13 3.73 2.90 18.27
N ASN A 14 4.99 3.31 18.18
CA ASN A 14 5.56 4.33 19.03
C ASN A 14 5.81 5.61 18.22
N VAL A 15 5.20 6.71 18.66
CA VAL A 15 5.39 8.03 18.04
C VAL A 15 6.88 8.43 18.12
N SER A 16 7.65 7.96 19.09
CA SER A 16 9.09 8.24 19.18
C SER A 16 9.91 7.69 18.01
N TRP A 17 9.37 6.78 17.20
CA TRP A 17 10.03 6.28 15.99
C TRP A 17 9.82 7.17 14.76
N LEU A 18 8.85 8.10 14.82
CA LEU A 18 8.60 9.03 13.73
C LEU A 18 9.68 10.12 13.70
N ASP A 19 10.18 10.41 12.51
CA ASP A 19 11.02 11.58 12.28
C ASP A 19 10.24 12.90 12.42
N ALA A 20 10.92 14.04 12.28
CA ALA A 20 10.30 15.34 12.46
C ALA A 20 9.18 15.62 11.45
N GLN A 21 9.33 15.20 10.20
CA GLN A 21 8.34 15.45 9.14
C GLN A 21 7.12 14.54 9.33
N GLU A 22 7.34 13.26 9.64
CA GLU A 22 6.29 12.30 9.96
C GLU A 22 5.50 12.72 11.19
N ARG A 23 6.19 13.18 12.25
CA ARG A 23 5.55 13.67 13.48
C ARG A 23 4.69 14.90 13.20
N TRP A 24 5.19 15.85 12.40
CA TRP A 24 4.41 17.01 11.98
C TRP A 24 3.13 16.62 11.21
N ARG A 25 3.22 15.65 10.29
CA ARG A 25 2.05 15.13 9.56
C ARG A 25 1.07 14.42 10.50
N TYR A 26 1.59 13.59 11.41
CA TYR A 26 0.82 12.90 12.43
C TYR A 26 0.04 13.88 13.33
N GLU A 27 0.66 14.96 13.78
CA GLU A 27 0.05 15.95 14.67
C GLU A 27 -1.03 16.80 13.99
N ARG A 28 -0.89 17.05 12.69
CA ARG A 28 -1.86 17.82 11.89
C ARG A 28 -3.03 17.01 11.37
N CYS A 29 -2.99 15.69 11.53
CA CYS A 29 -4.08 14.83 11.07
C CYS A 29 -5.33 15.07 11.92
N ARG A 30 -6.35 15.69 11.30
CA ARG A 30 -7.60 16.09 11.97
C ARG A 30 -8.42 14.90 12.46
N PHE A 31 -8.40 13.79 11.71
CA PHE A 31 -9.23 12.63 11.99
C PHE A 31 -8.44 11.60 12.81
N PRO A 32 -8.89 11.25 14.05
CA PRO A 32 -8.16 10.33 14.91
C PRO A 32 -7.87 8.96 14.29
N GLN A 33 -8.79 8.45 13.46
CA GLN A 33 -8.61 7.18 12.75
C GLN A 33 -7.46 7.26 11.75
N HIS A 34 -7.46 8.24 10.84
CA HIS A 34 -6.36 8.43 9.90
C HIS A 34 -5.03 8.70 10.61
N ARG A 35 -5.06 9.42 11.74
CA ARG A 35 -3.88 9.66 12.58
C ARG A 35 -3.32 8.35 13.14
N HIS A 36 -4.19 7.46 13.60
CA HIS A 36 -3.80 6.15 14.10
C HIS A 36 -3.26 5.25 12.98
N GLU A 37 -3.97 5.17 11.85
CA GLU A 37 -3.54 4.39 10.67
C GLU A 37 -2.18 4.86 10.15
N TYR A 38 -1.96 6.18 10.11
CA TYR A 38 -0.66 6.77 9.76
C TYR A 38 0.44 6.30 10.70
N LEU A 39 0.23 6.38 12.02
CA LEU A 39 1.20 5.91 13.01
C LEU A 39 1.48 4.41 12.87
N VAL A 40 0.44 3.58 12.70
CA VAL A 40 0.57 2.14 12.55
C VAL A 40 1.34 1.79 11.28
N ALA A 41 1.06 2.48 10.16
CA ALA A 41 1.75 2.23 8.90
C ALA A 41 3.24 2.54 8.97
N HIS A 42 3.59 3.71 9.52
CA HIS A 42 4.99 4.12 9.68
C HIS A 42 5.72 3.26 10.72
N ALA A 43 5.08 2.90 11.82
CA ALA A 43 5.67 1.99 12.80
C ALA A 43 5.87 0.57 12.24
N LEU A 44 4.92 0.05 11.46
CA LEU A 44 5.04 -1.24 10.77
C LEU A 44 6.23 -1.22 9.82
N LEU A 45 6.32 -0.21 8.95
CA LEU A 45 7.42 -0.06 8.00
C LEU A 45 8.77 -0.06 8.71
N ARG A 46 8.95 0.86 9.67
CA ARG A 46 10.22 1.02 10.40
C ARG A 46 10.59 -0.24 11.17
N SER A 47 9.63 -0.93 11.79
CA SER A 47 9.86 -2.21 12.47
C SER A 47 10.29 -3.30 11.52
N CYS A 48 9.60 -3.44 10.38
CA CYS A 48 9.92 -4.45 9.39
C CYS A 48 11.29 -4.17 8.75
N LEU A 49 11.62 -2.92 8.45
CA LEU A 49 12.95 -2.55 7.95
C LEU A 49 14.04 -2.89 8.97
N SER A 50 13.86 -2.53 10.25
CA SER A 50 14.81 -2.90 11.32
C SER A 50 14.93 -4.40 11.56
N ARG A 51 13.89 -5.19 11.27
CA ARG A 51 13.99 -6.66 11.32
C ARG A 51 14.92 -7.20 10.24
N TYR A 52 14.98 -6.54 9.09
CA TYR A 52 15.79 -6.99 7.96
C TYR A 52 17.11 -6.22 7.81
N GLY A 53 17.29 -5.09 8.47
CA GLY A 53 18.47 -4.23 8.46
C GLY A 53 19.16 -4.13 9.83
N GLU A 54 20.21 -3.31 9.90
CA GLU A 54 21.09 -3.21 11.09
C GLU A 54 20.90 -1.91 11.87
N GLN A 55 19.83 -1.17 11.59
CA GLN A 55 19.53 0.11 12.22
C GLN A 55 18.17 0.08 12.93
N PRO A 56 18.02 0.77 14.07
CA PRO A 56 16.77 0.77 14.83
C PRO A 56 15.67 1.59 14.14
N PRO A 57 14.39 1.40 14.53
CA PRO A 57 13.25 1.98 13.81
C PRO A 57 13.31 3.51 13.61
N GLN A 58 13.80 4.24 14.61
CA GLN A 58 13.92 5.71 14.59
C GLN A 58 15.02 6.25 13.66
N ASP A 59 15.96 5.41 13.22
CA ASP A 59 17.11 5.85 12.44
C ASP A 59 16.88 5.76 10.93
N TRP A 60 15.88 5.00 10.49
CA TRP A 60 15.49 4.99 9.08
C TRP A 60 15.13 6.40 8.59
N ARG A 61 15.65 6.74 7.41
CA ARG A 61 15.36 7.99 6.69
C ARG A 61 14.74 7.65 5.35
N PHE A 62 13.78 8.48 4.94
CA PHE A 62 13.03 8.29 3.71
C PHE A 62 13.13 9.54 2.85
N SER A 63 13.22 9.33 1.54
CA SER A 63 13.03 10.36 0.51
C SER A 63 11.77 10.05 -0.29
N THR A 64 11.39 10.93 -1.21
CA THR A 64 10.34 10.67 -2.19
C THR A 64 10.90 10.79 -3.60
N ASN A 65 10.54 9.86 -4.48
CA ASN A 65 10.91 9.95 -5.89
C ASN A 65 10.04 10.98 -6.65
N ALA A 66 10.26 11.12 -7.95
CA ALA A 66 9.56 12.08 -8.81
C ALA A 66 8.03 11.88 -8.86
N TYR A 67 7.54 10.69 -8.54
CA TYR A 67 6.12 10.33 -8.51
C TYR A 67 5.53 10.32 -7.09
N GLY A 68 6.28 10.82 -6.10
CA GLY A 68 5.86 10.89 -4.70
C GLY A 68 5.93 9.56 -3.95
N ARG A 69 6.48 8.49 -4.55
CA ARG A 69 6.69 7.21 -3.87
C ARG A 69 7.81 7.36 -2.84
N PRO A 70 7.61 6.93 -1.59
CA PRO A 70 8.64 6.97 -0.58
C PRO A 70 9.71 5.89 -0.84
N GLU A 71 10.98 6.24 -0.62
CA GLU A 71 12.13 5.37 -0.81
C GLU A 71 13.06 5.46 0.41
N ILE A 72 13.83 4.41 0.68
CA ILE A 72 14.83 4.42 1.75
C ILE A 72 15.99 5.28 1.28
N GLN A 73 16.37 6.26 2.10
CA GLN A 73 17.63 6.95 1.89
C GLN A 73 18.77 6.00 2.27
N VAL A 74 19.43 5.43 1.26
CA VAL A 74 20.55 4.49 1.43
C VAL A 74 21.86 5.25 1.50
N GLU A 75 22.69 4.88 2.48
CA GLU A 75 24.10 5.27 2.52
C GLU A 75 24.87 4.57 1.39
N GLN A 76 25.95 5.20 0.92
CA GLN A 76 26.78 4.62 -0.13
C GLN A 76 27.34 3.26 0.33
N GLY A 77 27.16 2.23 -0.50
CA GLY A 77 27.62 0.87 -0.23
C GLY A 77 26.66 0.00 0.60
N ALA A 78 25.55 0.54 1.09
CA ALA A 78 24.53 -0.26 1.76
C ALA A 78 23.85 -1.25 0.78
N PRO A 79 23.52 -2.48 1.21
CA PRO A 79 22.82 -3.43 0.36
C PRO A 79 21.46 -2.88 -0.07
N PRO A 80 21.04 -3.09 -1.33
CA PRO A 80 19.79 -2.54 -1.82
C PRO A 80 18.61 -3.04 -1.00
N ARG A 81 17.69 -2.13 -0.69
CA ARG A 81 16.43 -2.44 -0.02
C ARG A 81 15.34 -1.63 -0.68
N ARG A 82 14.21 -2.28 -0.93
CA ARG A 82 13.01 -1.63 -1.44
C ARG A 82 11.85 -2.00 -0.53
N PHE A 83 10.88 -1.10 -0.45
CA PHE A 83 9.63 -1.38 0.21
C PHE A 83 8.47 -0.81 -0.60
N ASN A 84 7.29 -1.28 -0.26
CA ASN A 84 6.05 -0.64 -0.63
C ASN A 84 5.04 -0.79 0.51
N LEU A 85 4.22 0.25 0.68
CA LEU A 85 3.11 0.27 1.63
C LEU A 85 1.82 0.39 0.85
N SER A 86 0.80 -0.32 1.30
CA SER A 86 -0.58 -0.04 0.95
C SER A 86 -1.43 -0.11 2.21
N HIS A 87 -2.49 0.68 2.25
CA HIS A 87 -3.41 0.68 3.36
C HIS A 87 -4.83 0.88 2.84
N THR A 88 -5.75 0.28 3.56
CA THR A 88 -7.18 0.53 3.44
C THR A 88 -7.75 0.63 4.85
N GLU A 89 -9.04 0.89 4.98
CA GLU A 89 -9.66 1.04 6.29
C GLU A 89 -9.39 -0.18 7.17
N GLY A 90 -8.72 0.04 8.32
CA GLY A 90 -8.42 -1.02 9.28
C GLY A 90 -7.32 -2.02 8.88
N LEU A 91 -6.63 -1.85 7.75
CA LEU A 91 -5.55 -2.73 7.31
C LEU A 91 -4.38 -1.94 6.71
N VAL A 92 -3.17 -2.27 7.15
CA VAL A 92 -1.91 -1.83 6.53
C VAL A 92 -1.13 -3.06 6.07
N ALA A 93 -0.67 -3.04 4.83
CA ALA A 93 0.22 -4.03 4.27
C ALA A 93 1.59 -3.41 3.94
N CYS A 94 2.66 -4.16 4.21
CA CYS A 94 4.03 -3.74 3.96
C CYS A 94 4.79 -4.89 3.28
N ALA A 95 5.39 -4.58 2.13
CA ALA A 95 6.29 -5.50 1.43
C ALA A 95 7.72 -4.95 1.48
N ILE A 96 8.70 -5.82 1.72
CA ILE A 96 10.13 -5.49 1.74
C ILE A 96 10.88 -6.50 0.89
N THR A 97 11.80 -6.02 0.06
CA THR A 97 12.69 -6.84 -0.76
C THR A 97 14.14 -6.35 -0.63
N ARG A 98 15.08 -7.24 -0.98
CA ARG A 98 16.53 -6.97 -0.92
C ARG A 98 17.15 -6.51 -2.25
N ALA A 99 16.39 -6.47 -3.34
CA ALA A 99 16.96 -6.11 -4.65
C ALA A 99 15.89 -5.75 -5.68
N ALA A 100 14.86 -6.59 -5.80
CA ALA A 100 13.81 -6.37 -6.79
C ALA A 100 12.89 -5.21 -6.40
N GLU A 101 12.37 -4.51 -7.40
CA GLU A 101 11.23 -3.62 -7.18
C GLU A 101 10.02 -4.40 -6.65
N VAL A 102 9.22 -3.74 -5.83
CA VAL A 102 8.08 -4.36 -5.16
C VAL A 102 6.93 -3.38 -5.06
N GLY A 103 5.73 -3.88 -5.32
CA GLY A 103 4.48 -3.19 -5.07
C GLY A 103 3.54 -4.12 -4.35
N ILE A 104 2.77 -3.57 -3.43
CA ILE A 104 1.70 -4.26 -2.72
C ILE A 104 0.46 -3.39 -2.79
N ASP A 105 -0.69 -4.02 -2.89
CA ASP A 105 -1.95 -3.32 -2.81
C ASP A 105 -2.96 -4.10 -1.96
N VAL A 106 -3.84 -3.36 -1.28
CA VAL A 106 -4.91 -3.92 -0.46
C VAL A 106 -6.13 -3.03 -0.57
N GLU A 107 -7.29 -3.64 -0.78
CA GLU A 107 -8.55 -2.93 -0.97
C GLU A 107 -9.62 -3.46 -0.01
N HIS A 108 -10.41 -2.55 0.54
CA HIS A 108 -11.53 -2.91 1.41
C HIS A 108 -12.78 -3.22 0.57
N GLY A 109 -12.89 -4.49 0.15
CA GLY A 109 -14.00 -4.96 -0.68
C GLY A 109 -15.41 -4.80 -0.07
N GLY A 110 -15.53 -4.59 1.24
CA GLY A 110 -16.82 -4.42 1.95
C GLY A 110 -17.42 -3.02 1.93
N GLN A 111 -16.73 -2.01 1.39
CA GLN A 111 -17.23 -0.64 1.36
C GLN A 111 -18.42 -0.50 0.38
N PRO A 112 -19.49 0.25 0.72
CA PRO A 112 -20.66 0.41 -0.15
C PRO A 112 -20.35 1.33 -1.34
N VAL A 113 -19.55 0.84 -2.28
CA VAL A 113 -19.28 1.49 -3.58
C VAL A 113 -20.35 1.05 -4.57
N ARG A 114 -20.93 2.00 -5.30
CA ARG A 114 -21.96 1.71 -6.31
C ARG A 114 -21.35 0.83 -7.39
N ALA A 115 -22.08 -0.22 -7.79
CA ALA A 115 -21.60 -1.15 -8.82
C ALA A 115 -21.33 -0.45 -10.16
N GLY A 116 -22.09 0.60 -10.49
CA GLY A 116 -21.87 1.40 -11.71
C GLY A 116 -20.50 2.11 -11.71
N ASP A 117 -20.05 2.61 -10.57
CA ASP A 117 -18.75 3.30 -10.46
C ASP A 117 -17.61 2.31 -10.69
N LEU A 118 -17.69 1.13 -10.06
CA LEU A 118 -16.70 0.05 -10.27
C LEU A 118 -16.70 -0.44 -11.72
N ALA A 119 -17.86 -0.57 -12.35
CA ALA A 119 -17.95 -0.98 -13.74
C ALA A 119 -17.29 0.04 -14.68
N ALA A 120 -17.46 1.34 -14.43
CA ALA A 120 -16.79 2.39 -15.20
C ALA A 120 -15.26 2.33 -15.03
N ILE A 121 -14.77 2.12 -13.81
CA ILE A 121 -13.34 1.94 -13.52
C ILE A 121 -12.79 0.71 -14.27
N ALA A 122 -13.53 -0.40 -14.26
CA ALA A 122 -13.13 -1.61 -14.98
C ALA A 122 -13.00 -1.32 -16.48
N VAL A 123 -14.01 -0.70 -17.10
CA VAL A 123 -14.00 -0.39 -18.53
C VAL A 123 -12.82 0.51 -18.92
N ALA A 124 -12.46 1.48 -18.08
CA ALA A 124 -11.34 2.37 -18.35
C ALA A 124 -9.95 1.70 -18.22
N ASN A 125 -9.83 0.67 -17.36
CA ASN A 125 -8.53 0.21 -16.88
C ASN A 125 -8.22 -1.26 -17.15
N PHE A 126 -9.24 -2.08 -17.44
CA PHE A 126 -9.08 -3.52 -17.60
C PHE A 126 -8.88 -3.87 -19.07
N ALA A 127 -8.07 -4.90 -19.31
CA ALA A 127 -7.85 -5.46 -20.62
C ALA A 127 -9.13 -6.18 -21.11
N PRO A 128 -9.30 -6.34 -22.44
CA PRO A 128 -10.48 -7.01 -22.99
C PRO A 128 -10.76 -8.40 -22.42
N VAL A 129 -9.71 -9.18 -22.12
CA VAL A 129 -9.85 -10.51 -21.52
C VAL A 129 -10.39 -10.45 -20.09
N GLU A 130 -9.95 -9.48 -19.28
CA GLU A 130 -10.40 -9.28 -17.90
C GLU A 130 -11.86 -8.77 -17.88
N LEU A 131 -12.23 -7.90 -18.82
CA LEU A 131 -13.62 -7.45 -19.01
C LEU A 131 -14.54 -8.61 -19.42
N ALA A 132 -14.08 -9.48 -20.33
CA ALA A 132 -14.84 -10.65 -20.76
C ALA A 132 -15.07 -11.65 -19.61
N GLU A 133 -14.12 -11.78 -18.69
CA GLU A 133 -14.30 -12.56 -17.47
C GLU A 133 -15.33 -11.92 -16.53
N LEU A 134 -15.22 -10.61 -16.29
CA LEU A 134 -16.19 -9.88 -15.47
C LEU A 134 -17.61 -9.99 -16.03
N ALA A 135 -17.79 -9.92 -17.35
CA ALA A 135 -19.10 -10.00 -18.00
C ALA A 135 -19.85 -11.33 -17.72
N ARG A 136 -19.15 -12.39 -17.30
CA ARG A 136 -19.74 -13.69 -16.94
C ARG A 136 -20.17 -13.78 -15.47
N LEU A 137 -19.88 -12.77 -14.67
CA LEU A 137 -20.11 -12.76 -13.23
C LEU A 137 -21.17 -11.73 -12.86
N THR A 138 -21.84 -11.94 -11.73
CA THR A 138 -22.76 -10.95 -11.15
C THR A 138 -22.59 -10.90 -9.62
N GLY A 139 -23.17 -9.88 -8.98
CA GLY A 139 -23.22 -9.76 -7.53
C GLY A 139 -21.85 -9.80 -6.85
N ILE A 140 -21.74 -10.59 -5.77
CA ILE A 140 -20.52 -10.70 -4.96
C ILE A 140 -19.34 -11.29 -5.75
N ALA A 141 -19.60 -12.24 -6.64
CA ALA A 141 -18.55 -12.88 -7.45
C ALA A 141 -17.94 -11.88 -8.45
N TRP A 142 -18.78 -11.06 -9.08
CA TRP A 142 -18.32 -9.96 -9.93
C TRP A 142 -17.45 -8.99 -9.14
N ARG A 143 -17.92 -8.60 -7.95
CA ARG A 143 -17.22 -7.64 -7.09
C ARG A 143 -15.86 -8.16 -6.62
N HIS A 144 -15.77 -9.43 -6.22
CA HIS A 144 -14.50 -10.04 -5.85
C HIS A 144 -13.53 -10.05 -7.03
N ARG A 145 -13.99 -10.48 -8.22
CA ARG A 145 -13.14 -10.51 -9.41
C ARG A 145 -12.65 -9.12 -9.80
N PHE A 146 -13.49 -8.10 -9.66
CA PHE A 146 -13.09 -6.71 -9.87
C PHE A 146 -11.91 -6.34 -8.95
N PHE A 147 -12.04 -6.56 -7.64
CA PHE A 147 -10.99 -6.20 -6.69
C PHE A 147 -9.73 -7.05 -6.87
N ASP A 148 -9.84 -8.33 -7.24
CA ASP A 148 -8.67 -9.16 -7.54
C ASP A 148 -7.83 -8.54 -8.66
N VAL A 149 -8.48 -8.18 -9.78
CA VAL A 149 -7.81 -7.60 -10.94
C VAL A 149 -7.29 -6.19 -10.64
N TRP A 150 -8.09 -5.36 -9.98
CA TRP A 150 -7.71 -4.00 -9.60
C TRP A 150 -6.48 -3.99 -8.69
N THR A 151 -6.51 -4.78 -7.60
CA THR A 151 -5.41 -4.88 -6.63
C THR A 151 -4.12 -5.36 -7.31
N LEU A 152 -4.20 -6.31 -8.25
CA LEU A 152 -3.04 -6.78 -9.01
C LEU A 152 -2.44 -5.69 -9.90
N LYS A 153 -3.28 -4.91 -10.60
CA LYS A 153 -2.82 -3.80 -11.44
C LYS A 153 -2.16 -2.71 -10.61
N GLU A 154 -2.76 -2.34 -9.48
CA GLU A 154 -2.19 -1.36 -8.57
C GLU A 154 -0.86 -1.81 -7.98
N ALA A 155 -0.78 -3.06 -7.53
CA ALA A 155 0.48 -3.62 -7.05
C ALA A 155 1.57 -3.58 -8.15
N TYR A 156 1.22 -3.85 -9.40
CA TYR A 156 2.16 -3.76 -10.52
C TYR A 156 2.62 -2.32 -10.79
N ILE A 157 1.70 -1.35 -10.86
CA ILE A 157 2.03 0.08 -11.07
C ILE A 157 2.92 0.59 -9.92
N LYS A 158 2.59 0.23 -8.68
CA LYS A 158 3.40 0.56 -7.49
C LYS A 158 4.81 -0.04 -7.57
N ALA A 159 4.95 -1.26 -8.09
CA ALA A 159 6.25 -1.88 -8.31
C ALA A 159 7.09 -1.13 -9.35
N GLN A 160 6.46 -0.59 -10.40
CA GLN A 160 7.16 0.24 -11.40
C GLN A 160 7.62 1.61 -10.85
N GLY A 161 7.17 2.00 -9.64
CA GLY A 161 7.58 3.25 -9.01
C GLY A 161 6.88 4.50 -9.52
N LEU A 162 5.79 4.33 -10.27
CA LEU A 162 5.08 5.40 -11.00
C LEU A 162 3.97 6.08 -10.17
N GLY A 163 3.95 5.87 -8.85
CA GLY A 163 2.86 6.30 -7.97
C GLY A 163 1.74 5.27 -7.91
N GLY A 164 0.51 5.72 -7.63
CA GLY A 164 -0.71 4.89 -7.70
C GLY A 164 -1.46 5.06 -9.03
N ALA A 165 -2.51 4.26 -9.24
CA ALA A 165 -3.42 4.31 -10.40
C ALA A 165 -3.75 5.72 -10.85
N GLU A 166 -4.11 6.57 -9.89
CA GLU A 166 -4.63 7.92 -10.14
C GLU A 166 -3.61 8.78 -10.91
N ASN A 167 -2.32 8.59 -10.65
CA ASN A 167 -1.24 9.31 -11.33
C ASN A 167 -0.85 8.65 -12.67
N TYR A 168 -1.06 7.35 -12.81
CA TYR A 168 -0.62 6.59 -14.00
C TYR A 168 -1.68 6.53 -15.10
N LEU A 169 -2.95 6.36 -14.73
CA LEU A 169 -4.06 6.16 -15.66
C LEU A 169 -4.54 7.48 -16.29
N GLY A 170 -4.33 8.62 -15.62
CA GLY A 170 -4.56 9.94 -16.20
C GLY A 170 -3.47 10.41 -17.17
N ASN A 171 -2.31 9.74 -17.19
CA ASN A 171 -1.11 10.14 -17.94
C ASN A 171 -0.63 9.05 -18.92
N ARG A 172 -1.53 8.18 -19.41
CA ARG A 172 -1.17 7.27 -20.50
C ARG A 172 -0.77 8.10 -21.73
N PRO A 173 0.38 7.82 -22.39
CA PRO A 173 0.68 8.39 -23.70
C PRO A 173 -0.36 7.98 -24.74
#